data_AF-A0A6V7KK01-F1
#
_entry.id   AF-A0A6V7KK01-F1
#
_cell.length_a   1.000
_cell.length_b   1.000
_cell.length_c   1.000
_cell.angle_alpha   90.00
_cell.angle_beta   90.00
_cell.angle_gamma   90.00
#
_symmetry.space_group_name_H-M   'P 1'
#
loop_
_entity.id
_entity.type
_entity.pdbx_description
1 polymer ?
#
loop_
_entity_poly.entity_id
_entity_poly.type
_entity_poly.pdbx_seq_one_letter_code
_entity_poly.pdbx_strand_id
1 'polypeptide(L)'
;NGLHRNGTRVDGLIEIEKLIMGMAVQLTEEEDHKIVKDLRGSLFGPLEFSRRDLMALNIQRGRDHGLPDYNTVRELFGLHPVKDYGHFENIIHDTKIKEEFLRLYENKFDDIDLWVGGIMETQDGPGELFQKIIADQFERIRNGDRFWFENKLN
;
A
#
# COMPACT_ATOMS: atom_id res chain seq x y z
N ASN A 1 28.99 -7.60 18.85
CA ASN A 1 30.15 -6.76 19.23
C ASN A 1 30.93 -6.28 18.00
N GLY A 2 30.30 -5.49 17.13
CA GLY A 2 30.94 -4.91 15.92
C GLY A 2 31.15 -3.39 16.00
N LEU A 3 30.94 -2.78 17.17
CA LEU A 3 30.92 -1.32 17.37
C LEU A 3 32.28 -0.69 17.66
N HIS A 4 33.33 -1.51 17.81
CA HIS A 4 34.67 -1.04 18.13
C HIS A 4 35.69 -1.65 17.17
N ARG A 5 36.45 -0.78 16.49
CA ARG A 5 37.67 -1.15 15.78
C ARG A 5 38.80 -0.38 16.45
N ASN A 6 39.77 -1.08 17.02
CA ASN A 6 40.92 -0.48 17.73
C ASN A 6 40.56 0.47 18.89
N GLY A 7 39.53 0.15 19.68
CA GLY A 7 39.21 0.89 20.92
C GLY A 7 38.59 2.28 20.74
N THR A 8 38.47 2.77 19.51
CA THR A 8 37.67 3.96 19.16
C THR A 8 36.29 3.53 18.66
N ARG A 9 35.25 4.27 19.09
CA ARG A 9 33.90 4.15 18.53
C ARG A 9 33.97 4.60 17.07
N VAL A 10 33.43 3.81 16.15
CA VAL A 10 33.35 4.22 14.75
C VAL A 10 32.30 5.33 14.66
N ASP A 11 32.74 6.59 14.65
CA ASP A 11 31.87 7.73 14.42
C ASP A 11 31.37 7.69 12.97
N GLY A 12 30.04 7.63 12.82
CA GLY A 12 29.37 7.52 11.52
C GLY A 12 28.49 6.28 11.32
N LEU A 13 28.46 5.34 12.28
CA LEU A 13 27.41 4.31 12.30
C LEU A 13 26.12 4.91 12.85
N ILE A 14 25.02 4.78 12.11
CA ILE A 14 23.68 5.09 12.60
C ILE A 14 23.49 4.29 13.89
N GLU A 15 23.28 4.98 15.01
CA GLU A 15 22.91 4.32 16.26
C GLU A 15 21.50 3.76 16.07
N ILE A 16 21.40 2.45 15.83
CA ILE A 16 20.13 1.75 15.56
C ILE A 16 19.10 2.05 16.65
N GLU A 17 19.55 2.15 17.92
CA GLU A 17 18.70 2.54 19.05
C GLU A 17 18.01 3.89 18.82
N LYS A 18 18.74 4.91 18.31
CA LYS A 18 18.16 6.22 17.99
C LYS A 18 17.16 6.14 16.85
N LEU A 19 17.42 5.31 15.85
CA LEU A 19 16.47 5.09 14.75
C LEU A 19 15.18 4.44 15.26
N ILE A 20 15.29 3.39 16.10
CA ILE A 20 14.13 2.72 16.70
C ILE A 20 13.34 3.68 17.58
N MET A 21 14.01 4.48 18.41
CA MET A 21 13.33 5.51 19.21
C MET A 21 12.62 6.54 18.33
N GLY A 22 13.24 6.96 17.22
CA GLY A 22 12.60 7.83 16.24
C GLY A 22 11.33 7.22 15.66
N MET A 23 11.40 5.97 15.18
CA MET A 23 10.25 5.26 14.60
C MET A 23 9.12 5.01 15.62
N ALA A 24 9.45 4.82 16.90
CA ALA A 24 8.45 4.58 17.94
C ALA A 24 7.69 5.85 18.37
N VAL A 25 8.28 7.04 18.16
CA VAL A 25 7.71 8.32 18.62
C VAL A 25 7.15 9.14 17.46
N GLN A 26 7.77 9.07 16.28
CA GLN A 26 7.31 9.79 15.11
C GLN A 26 6.00 9.18 14.60
N LEU A 27 4.97 10.01 14.46
CA LEU A 27 3.71 9.61 13.85
C LEU A 27 3.92 9.29 12.36
N THR A 28 3.19 8.30 11.87
CA THR A 28 3.13 7.99 10.44
C THR A 28 2.40 9.09 9.68
N GLU A 29 2.57 9.09 8.36
CA GLU A 29 1.72 9.89 7.49
C GLU A 29 0.24 9.47 7.64
N GLU A 30 -0.65 10.39 7.27
CA GLU A 30 -2.08 10.13 7.23
C GLU A 30 -2.41 9.01 6.25
N GLU A 31 -3.36 8.15 6.62
CA GLU A 31 -3.86 7.13 5.71
C GLU A 31 -4.83 7.77 4.72
N ASP A 32 -4.29 8.32 3.62
CA ASP A 32 -5.10 8.90 2.55
C ASP A 32 -4.56 8.52 1.16
N HIS A 33 -5.16 9.10 0.13
CA HIS A 33 -4.76 8.90 -1.26
C HIS A 33 -3.49 9.70 -1.65
N LYS A 34 -2.96 10.54 -0.76
CA LYS A 34 -1.78 11.36 -1.02
C LYS A 34 -0.53 10.57 -0.66
N ILE A 35 0.44 10.64 -1.55
CA ILE A 35 1.68 9.88 -1.43
C ILE A 35 2.83 10.88 -1.45
N VAL A 36 3.71 10.74 -0.47
CA VAL A 36 4.88 11.61 -0.32
C VAL A 36 5.76 11.59 -1.56
N LYS A 37 6.40 12.73 -1.85
CA LYS A 37 7.26 12.92 -3.02
C LYS A 37 8.42 11.92 -3.08
N ASP A 38 8.87 11.45 -1.92
CA ASP A 38 9.96 10.48 -1.81
C ASP A 38 9.58 9.15 -2.47
N LEU A 39 8.31 8.75 -2.41
CA LEU A 39 7.82 7.54 -3.08
C LEU A 39 7.31 7.82 -4.51
N ARG A 40 6.64 8.96 -4.73
CA ARG A 40 6.02 9.28 -6.04
C ARG A 40 7.03 9.81 -7.08
N GLY A 41 8.16 10.38 -6.68
CA GLY A 41 9.09 10.99 -7.65
C GLY A 41 10.57 10.82 -7.35
N SER A 42 10.92 10.22 -6.20
CA SER A 42 12.31 10.07 -5.78
C SER A 42 12.64 8.66 -5.30
N LEU A 43 11.79 7.67 -5.60
CA LEU A 43 12.08 6.29 -5.27
C LEU A 43 13.35 5.87 -6.02
N PHE A 44 14.27 5.18 -5.33
CA PHE A 44 15.48 4.67 -5.97
C PHE A 44 15.15 3.78 -7.18
N GLY A 45 15.72 4.12 -8.33
CA GLY A 45 15.62 3.33 -9.54
C GLY A 45 16.87 2.47 -9.80
N PRO A 46 16.78 1.51 -10.74
CA PRO A 46 17.93 0.73 -11.22
C PRO A 46 18.86 1.62 -12.05
N LEU A 47 20.02 1.08 -12.45
CA LEU A 47 21.09 1.85 -13.11
C LEU A 47 20.67 2.78 -14.26
N GLU A 48 19.64 2.40 -15.03
CA GLU A 48 19.16 3.18 -16.18
C GLU A 48 18.51 4.53 -15.79
N PHE A 49 17.88 4.60 -14.61
CA PHE A 49 17.24 5.81 -14.10
C PHE A 49 17.41 5.90 -12.59
N SER A 50 18.00 6.99 -12.10
CA SER A 50 18.26 7.17 -10.66
C SER A 50 16.99 7.26 -9.81
N ARG A 51 15.84 7.63 -10.41
CA ARG A 51 14.55 7.83 -9.72
C ARG A 51 13.40 7.17 -10.46
N ARG A 52 12.37 6.75 -9.70
CA ARG A 52 11.10 6.19 -10.19
C ARG A 52 9.91 6.67 -9.36
N ASP A 53 8.71 6.43 -9.88
CA ASP A 53 7.44 6.60 -9.18
C ASP A 53 6.95 5.23 -8.70
N LEU A 54 6.90 5.03 -7.38
CA LEU A 54 6.45 3.78 -6.78
C LEU A 54 4.98 3.47 -7.10
N MET A 55 4.13 4.48 -7.24
CA MET A 55 2.70 4.31 -7.48
C MET A 55 2.47 3.83 -8.91
N ALA A 56 3.17 4.43 -9.88
CA ALA A 56 3.17 3.95 -11.25
C ALA A 56 3.71 2.51 -11.35
N LEU A 57 4.73 2.16 -10.57
CA LEU A 57 5.25 0.79 -10.49
C LEU A 57 4.22 -0.19 -9.91
N ASN A 58 3.46 0.20 -8.88
CA ASN A 58 2.42 -0.66 -8.31
C ASN A 58 1.30 -0.94 -9.32
N ILE A 59 0.85 0.07 -10.05
CA ILE A 59 -0.15 -0.09 -11.13
C ILE A 59 0.40 -1.02 -12.21
N GLN A 60 1.61 -0.76 -12.72
CA GLN A 60 2.21 -1.60 -13.76
C GLN A 60 2.46 -3.03 -13.28
N ARG A 61 2.85 -3.23 -12.01
CA ARG A 61 3.02 -4.56 -11.43
C ARG A 61 1.69 -5.31 -11.29
N GLY A 62 0.61 -4.60 -10.96
CA GLY A 62 -0.73 -5.21 -10.94
C GLY A 62 -1.13 -5.73 -12.32
N ARG A 63 -0.89 -4.91 -13.36
CA ARG A 63 -1.16 -5.28 -14.76
C ARG A 63 -0.26 -6.43 -15.24
N ASP A 64 1.02 -6.41 -14.89
CA ASP A 64 2.00 -7.46 -15.24
C ASP A 64 1.61 -8.82 -14.64
N HIS A 65 1.13 -8.84 -13.39
CA HIS A 65 0.63 -10.06 -12.76
C HIS A 65 -0.79 -10.46 -13.21
N GLY A 66 -1.42 -9.70 -14.10
CA GLY A 66 -2.78 -9.95 -14.56
C GLY A 66 -3.81 -9.90 -13.43
N LEU A 67 -3.64 -8.98 -12.47
CA LEU A 67 -4.65 -8.76 -11.44
C LEU A 67 -5.99 -8.38 -12.11
N PRO A 68 -7.12 -8.94 -11.66
CA PRO A 68 -8.42 -8.49 -12.15
C PRO A 68 -8.69 -7.04 -11.78
N ASP A 69 -9.66 -6.44 -12.46
CA ASP A 69 -10.14 -5.11 -12.12
C ASP A 69 -10.73 -5.04 -10.71
N TYR A 70 -10.82 -3.83 -10.20
CA TYR A 70 -11.30 -3.54 -8.87
C TYR A 70 -12.72 -4.09 -8.62
N ASN A 71 -13.67 -3.96 -9.55
CA ASN A 71 -15.04 -4.43 -9.36
C ASN A 71 -15.13 -5.96 -9.36
N THR A 72 -14.41 -6.64 -10.25
CA THR A 72 -14.29 -8.10 -10.23
C THR A 72 -13.76 -8.59 -8.88
N VAL A 73 -12.74 -7.94 -8.32
CA VAL A 73 -12.19 -8.34 -7.01
C VAL A 73 -13.18 -8.04 -5.88
N ARG A 74 -13.92 -6.93 -5.94
CA ARG A 74 -15.00 -6.65 -4.98
C ARG A 74 -16.02 -7.78 -4.94
N GLU A 75 -16.51 -8.19 -6.10
CA GLU A 75 -17.49 -9.28 -6.20
C GLU A 75 -16.93 -10.61 -5.68
N LEU A 76 -15.66 -10.92 -5.94
CA LEU A 76 -14.99 -12.12 -5.40
C LEU A 76 -14.95 -12.13 -3.86
N PHE A 77 -14.85 -10.95 -3.23
CA PHE A 77 -14.90 -10.80 -1.77
C PHE A 77 -16.32 -10.51 -1.23
N GLY A 78 -17.35 -10.72 -2.07
CA GLY A 78 -18.76 -10.57 -1.72
C GLY A 78 -19.19 -9.13 -1.45
N LEU A 79 -18.46 -8.16 -2.01
CA LEU A 79 -18.78 -6.74 -1.95
C LEU A 79 -19.56 -6.31 -3.20
N HIS A 80 -20.35 -5.25 -3.07
CA HIS A 80 -21.08 -4.69 -4.20
C HIS A 80 -20.14 -3.96 -5.17
N PRO A 81 -20.30 -4.12 -6.50
CA PRO A 81 -19.51 -3.40 -7.48
C PRO A 81 -19.83 -1.89 -7.42
N VAL A 82 -18.81 -1.08 -7.67
CA VAL A 82 -18.89 0.38 -7.66
C VAL A 82 -19.34 0.86 -9.04
N LYS A 83 -20.33 1.76 -9.06
CA LYS A 83 -20.94 2.27 -10.30
C LYS A 83 -20.82 3.78 -10.46
N ASP A 84 -20.41 4.47 -9.39
CA ASP A 84 -20.29 5.90 -9.36
C ASP A 84 -19.17 6.34 -8.42
N TYR A 85 -18.67 7.55 -8.64
CA TYR A 85 -17.57 8.12 -7.87
C TYR A 85 -17.98 8.43 -6.42
N GLY A 86 -19.27 8.49 -6.10
CA GLY A 86 -19.78 8.75 -4.76
C GLY A 86 -19.38 7.68 -3.74
N HIS A 87 -18.98 6.49 -4.20
CA HIS A 87 -18.38 5.45 -3.36
C HIS A 87 -17.10 5.89 -2.63
N PHE A 88 -16.31 6.78 -3.23
CA PHE A 88 -15.04 7.22 -2.64
C PHE A 88 -15.25 8.47 -1.76
N GLU A 89 -15.88 8.26 -0.59
CA GLU A 89 -16.35 9.31 0.32
C GLU A 89 -15.28 10.29 0.78
N ASN A 90 -14.07 9.79 1.08
CA ASN A 90 -12.89 10.56 1.51
C ASN A 90 -12.43 11.60 0.47
N ILE A 91 -12.65 11.35 -0.82
CA ILE A 91 -12.20 12.20 -1.94
C ILE A 91 -13.35 12.76 -2.76
N ILE A 92 -14.59 12.60 -2.29
CA ILE A 92 -15.80 13.05 -3.00
C ILE A 92 -15.80 14.57 -3.21
N HIS A 93 -15.16 15.31 -2.29
CA HIS A 93 -15.09 16.77 -2.31
C HIS A 93 -13.94 17.32 -3.16
N ASP A 94 -13.00 16.49 -3.60
CA ASP A 94 -11.92 16.92 -4.50
C ASP A 94 -12.37 16.82 -5.96
N THR A 95 -12.91 17.94 -6.47
CA THR A 95 -13.40 18.04 -7.84
C THR A 95 -12.31 17.74 -8.87
N LYS A 96 -11.05 18.10 -8.59
CA LYS A 96 -9.96 17.89 -9.55
C LYS A 96 -9.62 16.41 -9.66
N ILE A 97 -9.52 15.70 -8.53
CA ILE A 97 -9.30 14.25 -8.53
C ILE A 97 -10.46 13.54 -9.22
N LYS A 98 -11.69 13.94 -8.91
CA LYS A 98 -12.89 13.39 -9.56
C LYS A 98 -12.86 13.53 -11.07
N GLU A 99 -12.60 14.73 -11.58
CA GLU A 99 -12.54 15.00 -13.02
C GLU A 99 -11.43 14.18 -13.71
N GLU A 100 -10.23 14.15 -13.14
CA GLU A 100 -9.11 13.38 -13.69
C GLU A 100 -9.38 11.87 -13.64
N PHE A 101 -9.94 11.37 -12.54
CA PHE A 101 -10.28 9.96 -12.39
C PHE A 101 -11.29 9.50 -13.45
N LEU A 102 -12.40 10.23 -13.57
CA LEU A 102 -13.44 9.94 -14.57
C LEU A 102 -12.90 10.04 -16.00
N ARG A 103 -11.97 10.97 -16.25
CA ARG A 103 -11.28 11.12 -17.54
C ARG A 103 -10.34 9.95 -17.83
N LEU A 104 -9.53 9.52 -16.86
CA LEU A 104 -8.53 8.46 -17.03
C LEU A 104 -9.17 7.08 -17.28
N TYR A 105 -10.28 6.79 -16.62
CA TYR A 105 -11.02 5.54 -16.78
C TYR A 105 -12.22 5.65 -17.73
N GLU A 106 -12.36 6.75 -18.49
CA GLU A 106 -13.45 6.97 -19.45
C GLU A 106 -14.87 6.76 -18.88
N ASN A 107 -15.08 7.08 -17.60
CA ASN A 107 -16.30 6.79 -16.83
C ASN A 107 -16.67 5.29 -16.73
N LYS A 108 -15.72 4.38 -16.97
CA LYS A 108 -15.88 2.93 -16.84
C LYS A 108 -15.29 2.46 -15.52
N PHE A 109 -16.17 2.12 -14.58
CA PHE A 109 -15.76 1.66 -13.26
C PHE A 109 -15.22 0.22 -13.26
N ASP A 110 -15.55 -0.56 -14.28
CA ASP A 110 -15.07 -1.94 -14.45
C ASP A 110 -13.63 -2.00 -15.02
N ASP A 111 -13.05 -0.86 -15.39
CA ASP A 111 -11.66 -0.77 -15.88
C ASP A 111 -10.68 -0.28 -14.79
N ILE A 112 -11.16 -0.04 -13.57
CA ILE A 112 -10.35 0.48 -12.47
C ILE A 112 -9.30 -0.55 -12.04
N ASP A 113 -8.04 -0.15 -12.01
CA ASP A 113 -6.96 -0.99 -11.48
C ASP A 113 -7.21 -1.25 -9.98
N LEU A 114 -7.12 -2.51 -9.54
CA LEU A 114 -7.34 -2.91 -8.14
C LEU A 114 -6.60 -2.04 -7.13
N TRP A 115 -5.33 -1.75 -7.40
CA TRP A 115 -4.50 -0.95 -6.50
C TRP A 115 -5.01 0.50 -6.38
N VAL A 116 -5.47 1.09 -7.49
CA VAL A 116 -6.01 2.47 -7.49
C VAL A 116 -7.33 2.52 -6.73
N GLY A 117 -8.26 1.61 -7.02
CA GLY A 117 -9.54 1.54 -6.32
C GLY A 117 -9.37 1.36 -4.81
N GLY A 118 -8.48 0.46 -4.39
CA GLY A 118 -8.24 0.23 -2.96
C GLY A 118 -7.58 1.42 -2.22
N ILE A 119 -6.69 2.18 -2.87
CA ILE A 119 -6.15 3.43 -2.29
C ILE A 119 -7.20 4.53 -2.22
N MET A 120 -8.11 4.60 -3.20
CA MET A 120 -9.19 5.57 -3.17
C MET A 120 -10.22 5.29 -2.07
N GLU A 121 -10.38 4.05 -1.63
CA GLU A 121 -11.24 3.71 -0.49
C GLU A 121 -10.62 4.02 0.89
N THR A 122 -9.32 4.34 0.96
CA THR A 122 -8.62 4.52 2.24
C THR A 122 -9.21 5.67 3.05
N GLN A 123 -9.47 5.41 4.33
CA GLN A 123 -9.89 6.40 5.32
C GLN A 123 -8.90 6.36 6.49
N ASP A 124 -9.36 6.39 7.75
CA ASP A 124 -8.50 6.13 8.92
C ASP A 124 -8.17 4.62 9.03
N GLY A 125 -7.58 4.07 7.98
CA GLY A 125 -7.45 2.65 7.72
C GLY A 125 -7.48 2.30 6.23
N PRO A 126 -7.03 1.09 5.83
CA PRO A 126 -7.28 0.55 4.50
C PRO A 126 -8.78 0.55 4.17
N GLY A 127 -9.13 0.72 2.90
CA GLY A 127 -10.51 0.59 2.43
C GLY A 127 -11.13 -0.80 2.70
N GLU A 128 -12.46 -0.89 2.62
CA GLU A 128 -13.22 -2.12 2.87
C GLU A 128 -12.65 -3.32 2.09
N LEU A 129 -12.32 -3.14 0.81
CA LEU A 129 -11.79 -4.21 -0.02
C LEU A 129 -10.41 -4.67 0.46
N PHE A 130 -9.51 -3.74 0.75
CA PHE A 130 -8.16 -4.07 1.23
C PHE A 130 -8.19 -4.69 2.61
N GLN A 131 -9.07 -4.25 3.52
CA GLN A 131 -9.26 -4.91 4.81
C GLN A 131 -9.64 -6.38 4.63
N LYS A 132 -10.60 -6.69 3.74
CA LYS A 132 -11.01 -8.07 3.46
C LYS A 132 -9.88 -8.92 2.86
N ILE A 133 -9.16 -8.39 1.87
CA ILE A 133 -8.02 -9.08 1.25
C ILE A 133 -6.94 -9.39 2.28
N ILE A 134 -6.55 -8.40 3.08
CA ILE A 134 -5.51 -8.54 4.10
C ILE A 134 -5.95 -9.54 5.17
N ALA A 135 -7.19 -9.43 5.67
CA ALA A 135 -7.72 -10.33 6.69
C ALA A 135 -7.77 -11.80 6.21
N ASP A 136 -8.31 -12.07 5.02
CA ASP A 136 -8.36 -13.42 4.44
C ASP A 136 -6.95 -14.00 4.27
N GLN A 137 -5.99 -13.19 3.78
CA GLN A 137 -4.61 -13.63 3.60
C GLN A 137 -3.92 -13.96 4.92
N PHE A 138 -4.07 -13.12 5.95
CA PHE A 138 -3.50 -13.38 7.29
C PHE A 138 -4.15 -14.57 7.96
N GLU A 139 -5.47 -14.74 7.83
CA GLU A 139 -6.18 -15.90 8.36
C GLU A 139 -5.68 -17.21 7.74
N ARG A 140 -5.52 -17.25 6.41
CA ARG A 140 -5.01 -18.44 5.71
C ARG A 140 -3.58 -18.78 6.11
N ILE A 141 -2.71 -17.77 6.22
CA ILE A 141 -1.32 -17.98 6.67
C ILE A 141 -1.32 -18.55 8.09
N ARG A 142 -2.07 -17.94 9.02
CA ARG A 142 -2.16 -18.39 10.40
C ARG A 142 -2.69 -19.83 10.51
N ASN A 143 -3.85 -20.08 9.91
CA ASN A 143 -4.55 -21.36 10.05
C ASN A 143 -3.85 -22.48 9.26
N GLY A 144 -3.14 -22.14 8.18
CA GLY A 144 -2.40 -23.08 7.33
C GLY A 144 -0.98 -23.37 7.82
N ASP A 145 -0.44 -22.56 8.74
CA ASP A 145 0.91 -22.77 9.27
C ASP A 145 0.91 -23.87 10.32
N ARG A 146 1.49 -25.02 9.95
CA ARG A 146 1.71 -26.12 10.89
C ARG A 146 2.51 -25.65 12.10
N PHE A 147 3.50 -24.79 11.93
CA PHE A 147 4.37 -24.29 13.00
C PHE A 147 3.83 -23.04 13.71
N TRP A 148 2.55 -22.69 13.51
CA TRP A 148 1.93 -21.58 14.22
C TRP A 148 2.12 -21.74 15.74
N PHE A 149 2.55 -20.68 16.42
CA PHE A 149 2.99 -20.78 17.83
C PHE A 149 1.86 -21.20 18.79
N GLU A 150 0.60 -20.96 18.42
CA GLU A 150 -0.57 -21.39 19.22
C GLU A 150 -1.07 -22.79 18.85
N ASN A 151 -0.49 -23.43 17.84
CA ASN A 151 -0.87 -24.78 17.45
C ASN A 151 -0.37 -25.79 18.49
N LYS A 152 -1.28 -26.30 19.31
CA LYS A 152 -1.02 -27.27 20.38
C LYS A 152 -0.86 -28.72 19.90
N LEU A 153 -1.07 -28.98 18.60
CA LEU A 153 -1.02 -30.33 18.02
C LEU A 153 0.38 -30.71 17.50
N ASN A 154 1.39 -29.85 17.71
CA ASN A 154 2.80 -30.15 17.42
C ASN A 154 3.55 -30.67 18.64
#